data_AF-A0A7S1GGS6-F1
#
_entry.id   AF-A0A7S1GGS6-F1
#
_cell.length_a   1.000
_cell.length_b   1.000
_cell.length_c   1.000
_cell.angle_alpha   90.00
_cell.angle_beta   90.00
_cell.angle_gamma   90.00
#
_symmetry.space_group_name_H-M   'P 1'
#
loop_
_entity.id
_entity.type
_entity.pdbx_description
1 polymer ?
#
loop_
_entity_poly.entity_id
_entity_poly.type
_entity_poly.pdbx_seq_one_letter_code
_entity_poly.pdbx_strand_id
1 'polypeptide(L)'
;EVLCTTTAEALAMGKFVVIPVHPSNTFFLKFPNCLAYRNKLEFAANLRWALTHDPEVLTPALAREFTWEAATERLMDAAAVTHRQAAWLRQRGSGGGSS
;
A
#
# COMPACT_ATOMS: atom_id res chain seq x y z
N GLU A 1 -7.23 -3.34 2.40
CA GLU A 1 -6.17 -2.92 3.34
C GLU A 1 -6.53 -1.55 3.89
N VAL A 2 -6.25 -1.28 5.17
CA VAL A 2 -6.36 0.09 5.71
C VAL A 2 -4.96 0.69 5.64
N LEU A 3 -4.81 1.74 4.83
CA LEU A 3 -3.56 2.50 4.76
C LEU A 3 -3.46 3.39 5.99
N CYS A 4 -2.27 3.50 6.57
CA CYS A 4 -2.01 4.56 7.54
C CYS A 4 -2.05 5.90 6.79
N THR A 5 -3.06 6.73 7.07
CA THR A 5 -3.25 8.03 6.39
C THR A 5 -2.01 8.91 6.56
N THR A 6 -1.42 8.93 7.75
CA THR A 6 -0.20 9.69 8.05
C THR A 6 0.99 9.28 7.17
N THR A 7 1.17 7.98 6.90
CA THR A 7 2.24 7.50 5.99
C THR A 7 1.99 7.95 4.56
N ALA A 8 0.75 7.84 4.08
CA ALA A 8 0.39 8.27 2.74
C ALA A 8 0.57 9.79 2.55
N GLU A 9 0.10 10.60 3.51
CA GLU A 9 0.24 12.05 3.52
C GLU A 9 1.71 12.47 3.51
N ALA A 10 2.54 11.89 4.39
CA ALA A 10 3.96 12.22 4.47
C ALA A 10 4.69 11.93 3.14
N LEU A 11 4.45 10.77 2.53
CA LEU A 11 5.04 10.42 1.23
C LEU A 11 4.53 11.33 0.11
N ALA A 12 3.24 11.66 0.08
CA ALA A 12 2.66 12.57 -0.90
C ALA A 12 3.24 13.99 -0.81
N MET A 13 3.62 14.42 0.40
CA MET A 13 4.32 15.68 0.66
C MET A 13 5.84 15.61 0.41
N GLY A 14 6.35 14.50 -0.13
CA GLY A 14 7.77 14.31 -0.41
C GLY A 14 8.62 14.21 0.86
N LYS A 15 8.10 13.67 1.96
CA LYS A 15 8.86 13.42 3.19
C LYS A 15 9.38 11.98 3.22
N PHE A 16 10.50 11.77 3.92
CA PHE A 16 10.90 10.43 4.31
C PHE A 16 9.92 9.83 5.31
N VAL A 17 9.67 8.53 5.16
CA VAL A 17 8.94 7.72 6.12
C VAL A 17 9.79 6.52 6.52
N VAL A 18 9.94 6.30 7.82
CA VAL A 18 10.65 5.14 8.36
C VAL A 18 9.63 4.25 9.08
N ILE A 19 9.31 3.09 8.52
CA ILE A 19 8.22 2.20 9.01
C ILE A 19 8.67 0.73 9.09
N PRO A 20 8.06 -0.09 9.96
CA PRO A 20 8.41 -1.50 10.04
C PRO A 20 7.94 -2.26 8.79
N VAL A 21 8.67 -3.31 8.42
CA VAL A 21 8.21 -4.26 7.41
C VAL A 21 7.04 -5.06 7.99
N HIS A 22 5.84 -4.79 7.49
CA HIS A 22 4.59 -5.44 7.90
C HIS A 22 3.65 -5.54 6.68
N PRO A 23 2.82 -6.60 6.56
CA PRO A 23 1.90 -6.73 5.42
C PRO A 23 1.03 -5.50 5.14
N SER A 24 0.57 -4.80 6.19
CA SER A 24 -0.20 -3.55 6.04
C SER A 24 0.56 -2.37 5.43
N ASN A 25 1.89 -2.46 5.36
CA ASN A 25 2.76 -1.42 4.80
C ASN A 25 3.24 -1.76 3.38
N THR A 26 2.87 -2.93 2.84
CA THR A 26 3.41 -3.43 1.56
C THR A 26 3.19 -2.44 0.42
N PHE A 27 2.05 -1.75 0.40
CA PHE A 27 1.75 -0.70 -0.57
C PHE A 27 2.83 0.42 -0.61
N PHE A 28 3.43 0.77 0.53
CA PHE A 28 4.38 1.87 0.62
C PHE A 28 5.82 1.50 0.25
N LEU A 29 6.15 0.21 0.24
CA LEU A 29 7.52 -0.25 -0.01
C LEU A 29 8.01 0.01 -1.45
N LYS A 30 7.10 0.40 -2.35
CA LYS A 30 7.42 0.79 -3.74
C LYS A 30 7.93 2.22 -3.88
N PHE A 31 7.78 3.07 -2.85
CA PHE A 31 8.18 4.48 -2.93
C PHE A 31 9.64 4.65 -2.45
N PRO A 32 10.46 5.46 -3.16
CA PRO A 32 11.87 5.64 -2.82
C PRO A 32 12.06 6.27 -1.43
N ASN A 33 11.13 7.14 -1.01
CA ASN A 33 11.18 7.81 0.28
C ASN A 33 10.63 6.96 1.45
N CYS A 34 10.28 5.70 1.21
CA CYS A 34 9.81 4.77 2.25
C CYS A 34 10.95 3.83 2.68
N LEU A 35 11.54 4.11 3.84
CA LEU A 35 12.66 3.36 4.41
C LEU A 35 12.15 2.32 5.40
N ALA A 36 12.03 1.07 4.95
CA ALA A 36 11.50 0.00 5.79
C ALA A 36 12.58 -0.64 6.68
N TYR A 37 12.20 -1.05 7.89
CA TYR A 37 13.10 -1.73 8.83
C TYR A 37 12.48 -2.99 9.44
N ARG A 38 13.32 -3.95 9.84
CA ARG A 38 12.94 -5.21 10.49
C ARG A 38 13.41 -5.30 11.94
N ASN A 39 14.42 -4.51 12.30
CA ASN A 39 15.02 -4.51 13.62
C ASN A 39 15.48 -3.10 14.02
N LYS A 40 15.92 -2.95 15.27
CA LYS A 40 16.34 -1.66 15.84
C LYS A 40 17.57 -1.06 15.15
N LEU A 41 18.47 -1.90 14.64
CA LEU A 41 19.68 -1.44 13.98
C LEU A 41 19.36 -0.84 12.61
N GLU A 42 18.53 -1.51 11.81
CA GLU A 42 18.02 -0.99 10.54
C GLU A 42 17.22 0.29 10.74
N PHE A 43 16.39 0.36 11.78
CA PHE A 43 15.68 1.59 12.14
C PHE A 43 16.66 2.75 12.38
N ALA A 44 17.67 2.55 13.22
CA ALA A 44 18.65 3.58 13.54
C ALA A 44 19.48 3.99 12.31
N ALA A 45 19.84 3.04 11.44
CA ALA A 45 20.55 3.31 10.21
C ALA A 45 19.70 4.13 9.22
N ASN A 46 18.45 3.72 8.99
CA ASN A 46 17.51 4.43 8.11
C ASN A 46 17.20 5.83 8.64
N LEU A 47 17.00 5.98 9.95
CA LEU A 47 16.76 7.28 10.57
C LEU A 47 17.96 8.21 10.38
N ARG A 48 19.19 7.72 10.65
CA ARG A 48 20.39 8.53 10.43
C ARG A 48 20.52 8.93 8.96
N TRP A 49 20.27 8.00 8.03
CA TRP A 49 20.33 8.28 6.60
C TRP A 49 19.31 9.35 6.20
N ALA A 50 18.05 9.24 6.64
CA ALA A 50 16.99 10.21 6.34
C ALA A 50 17.28 11.61 6.89
N LEU A 51 18.02 11.73 8.00
CA LEU A 51 18.42 13.01 8.59
C LEU A 51 19.56 13.71 7.84
N THR A 52 20.30 13.00 7.00
CA THR A 52 21.48 13.53 6.28
C THR A 52 21.31 13.57 4.77
N HIS A 53 20.13 13.24 4.25
CA HIS A 53 19.82 13.23 2.83
C HIS A 53 18.52 14.01 2.58
N ASP A 54 18.29 14.40 1.34
CA ASP A 54 17.04 14.98 0.90
C ASP A 54 16.15 13.91 0.27
N PRO A 55 14.82 13.97 0.49
CA PRO A 55 13.87 13.08 -0.18
C PRO A 55 13.92 13.21 -1.69
N GLU A 56 13.73 12.09 -2.39
CA GLU A 56 13.62 12.08 -3.84
C GLU A 56 12.29 12.70 -4.29
N VAL A 57 12.32 13.46 -5.38
CA VAL A 57 11.09 13.95 -6.01
C VAL A 57 10.35 12.76 -6.61
N LEU A 58 9.07 12.60 -6.25
CA LEU A 58 8.25 11.53 -6.80
C LEU A 58 8.12 11.66 -8.32
N THR A 59 8.32 10.55 -9.02
CA THR A 59 8.00 10.48 -10.44
C THR A 59 6.50 10.69 -10.65
N PRO A 60 6.05 11.18 -11.83
CA PRO A 60 4.62 11.35 -12.10
C PRO A 60 3.79 10.07 -11.89
N ALA A 61 4.38 8.90 -12.22
CA ALA A 61 3.74 7.60 -12.01
C ALA A 61 3.52 7.28 -10.52
N LEU A 62 4.52 7.54 -9.67
CA LEU A 62 4.38 7.35 -8.23
C LEU A 62 3.48 8.41 -7.59
N ALA A 63 3.53 9.67 -8.05
CA ALA A 63 2.65 10.72 -7.57
C ALA A 63 1.17 10.41 -7.86
N ARG A 64 0.87 9.82 -9.03
CA ARG A 64 -0.48 9.36 -9.40
C ARG A 64 -1.08 8.42 -8.35
N GLU A 65 -0.28 7.56 -7.72
CA GLU A 65 -0.77 6.59 -6.74
C GLU A 65 -1.47 7.23 -5.52
N PHE A 66 -1.13 8.48 -5.21
CA PHE A 66 -1.73 9.26 -4.13
C PHE A 66 -2.93 10.11 -4.56
N THR A 67 -3.33 10.09 -5.82
CA THR A 67 -4.49 10.86 -6.28
C THR A 67 -5.81 10.17 -5.95
N TRP A 68 -6.89 10.95 -5.95
CA TRP A 68 -8.23 10.44 -5.71
C TRP A 68 -8.68 9.45 -6.80
N GLU A 69 -8.28 9.71 -8.04
CA GLU A 69 -8.59 8.85 -9.18
C GLU A 69 -7.96 7.46 -9.01
N ALA A 70 -6.67 7.38 -8.68
CA ALA A 70 -5.99 6.11 -8.47
C ALA A 70 -6.55 5.36 -7.24
N ALA A 71 -6.91 6.08 -6.18
CA ALA A 71 -7.59 5.48 -5.03
C ALA A 71 -8.96 4.89 -5.42
N THR A 72 -9.71 5.59 -6.29
CA THR A 72 -11.00 5.14 -6.80
C THR A 72 -10.86 3.92 -7.71
N GLU A 73 -9.85 3.88 -8.59
CA GLU A 73 -9.51 2.72 -9.42
C GLU A 73 -9.24 1.47 -8.54
N ARG A 74 -8.39 1.61 -7.52
CA ARG A 74 -8.11 0.52 -6.57
C ARG A 74 -9.35 0.04 -5.82
N LEU A 75 -10.25 0.97 -5.47
CA LEU A 75 -11.52 0.64 -4.82
C LEU A 75 -12.43 -0.19 -5.74
N MET A 76 -12.55 0.20 -7.01
CA MET A 76 -13.34 -0.52 -8.01
C MET A 76 -12.79 -1.94 -8.25
N ASP A 77 -11.47 -2.09 -8.36
CA ASP A 77 -10.83 -3.39 -8.54
C ASP A 77 -11.11 -4.34 -7.38
N ALA A 78 -10.99 -3.85 -6.14
CA ALA A 78 -11.30 -4.63 -4.94
C ALA A 78 -12.79 -5.05 -4.89
N ALA A 79 -13.69 -4.17 -5.29
CA ALA A 79 -15.12 -4.47 -5.39
C ALA A 79 -15.40 -5.54 -6.46
N ALA A 80 -14.74 -5.45 -7.63
CA ALA A 80 -14.93 -6.40 -8.73
C ALA A 80 -14.46 -7.82 -8.38
N VAL A 81 -13.39 -7.97 -7.59
CA VAL A 81 -12.97 -9.28 -7.03
C VAL A 81 -14.08 -9.85 -6.15
N THR A 82 -14.65 -9.03 -5.26
CA THR A 82 -15.72 -9.43 -4.35
C THR A 82 -16.96 -9.93 -5.11
N HIS A 83 -17.36 -9.24 -6.17
CA HIS A 83 -18.49 -9.68 -7.01
C HIS A 83 -18.24 -11.03 -7.70
N ARG A 84 -17.04 -11.24 -8.24
CA ARG A 84 -16.65 -12.53 -8.86
C ARG A 84 -16.67 -13.66 -7.83
N GLN A 85 -16.15 -13.42 -6.64
CA GLN A 85 -16.11 -14.41 -5.55
C GLN A 85 -17.53 -14.75 -5.06
N ALA A 86 -18.41 -13.76 -4.95
CA ALA A 86 -19.83 -13.98 -4.64
C ALA A 86 -20.58 -14.73 -5.75
N ALA A 87 -20.26 -14.52 -7.03
CA ALA A 87 -20.82 -15.27 -8.14
C ALA A 87 -20.38 -16.76 -8.12
N TRP A 88 -19.09 -17.00 -7.86
CA TRP A 88 -18.54 -18.36 -7.74
C TRP A 88 -19.15 -19.15 -6.57
N LEU A 89 -19.34 -18.51 -5.41
CA LEU A 89 -20.01 -19.14 -4.27
C LEU A 89 -21.47 -19.50 -4.57
N ARG A 90 -22.20 -18.65 -5.30
CA ARG A 90 -23.58 -18.94 -5.74
C ARG A 90 -23.66 -20.13 -6.69
N GLN A 91 -22.70 -20.26 -7.60
CA GLN A 91 -22.64 -21.40 -8.54
C GLN A 91 -22.33 -22.74 -7.84
N ARG A 92 -21.50 -22.73 -6.78
CA ARG A 92 -21.21 -23.94 -5.99
C ARG A 92 -22.33 -24.34 -5.02
N GLY A 93 -23.08 -23.36 -4.50
CA GLY A 93 -24.26 -23.61 -3.67
C GLY A 93 -25.41 -24.28 -4.41
N SER A 94 -25.51 -24.11 -5.73
CA SER A 94 -26.54 -24.75 -6.57
C SER A 94 -26.23 -26.18 -7.03
N GLY A 95 -25.04 -26.72 -6.74
CA GLY A 95 -24.63 -28.06 -7.19
C GLY A 95 -24.70 -29.18 -6.14
N GLY A 96 -25.12 -28.89 -4.91
CA GLY A 96 -25.09 -29.82 -3.77
C GLY A 96 -26.42 -30.52 -3.47
N GLY A 97 -27.24 -30.78 -4.48
CA GLY A 97 -28.55 -31.40 -4.31
C GLY A 97 -28.98 -32.20 -5.53
N SER A 98 -28.32 -33.33 -5.77
CA SER A 98 -28.89 -34.45 -6.55
C SER A 98 -28.17 -35.73 -6.15
N SER A 99 -28.97 -36.58 -5.50
CA SER A 99 -28.90 -38.00 -5.15
C SER A 99 -27.76 -38.85 -5.72
#